data_AF-A0A937I1A4-F1
#
_entry.id   AF-A0A937I1A4-F1
#
_cell.length_a   1.000
_cell.length_b   1.000
_cell.length_c   1.000
_cell.angle_alpha   90.00
_cell.angle_beta   90.00
_cell.angle_gamma   90.00
#
_symmetry.space_group_name_H-M   'P 1'
#
loop_
_entity.id
_entity.type
_entity.pdbx_description
1 polymer ?
#
loop_
_entity_poly.entity_id
_entity_poly.type
_entity_poly.pdbx_seq_one_letter_code
_entity_poly.pdbx_strand_id
1 'polypeptide(L)' 'QPTELLRFIDVMEQALGRAAIKDFQPMQPGDVVATAADTRALEDWVDFRPSTPIETGVERFARWYREFYAI' A
#
# COMPACT_ATOMS: atom_id res chain seq x y z
N GLN A 1 0.50 -11.51 -5.01
CA GLN A 1 0.32 -11.82 -3.58
C GLN A 1 -0.02 -10.52 -2.87
N PRO A 2 -0.89 -10.53 -1.85
CA PRO A 2 -1.20 -9.31 -1.09
C PRO A 2 0.05 -8.81 -0.34
N THR A 3 0.12 -7.51 -0.10
CA THR A 3 1.19 -6.90 0.70
C THR A 3 0.80 -6.92 2.17
N GLU A 4 1.72 -7.41 3.02
CA GLU A 4 1.56 -7.39 4.48
C GLU A 4 1.39 -5.96 5.01
N LEU A 5 0.50 -5.77 5.98
CA LEU A 5 0.23 -4.44 6.57
C LEU A 5 1.49 -3.80 7.15
N LEU A 6 2.31 -4.56 7.88
CA LEU A 6 3.54 -4.03 8.46
C LEU A 6 4.55 -3.62 7.39
N ARG A 7 4.65 -4.38 6.30
CA ARG A 7 5.50 -3.99 5.16
C ARG A 7 5.02 -2.68 4.54
N PHE A 8 3.71 -2.52 4.38
CA PHE A 8 3.14 -1.26 3.87
C PHE A 8 3.46 -0.07 4.78
N ILE A 9 3.32 -0.23 6.10
CA ILE A 9 3.65 0.83 7.07
C ILE A 9 5.15 1.17 7.01
N ASP A 10 6.04 0.16 6.96
CA ASP A 10 7.48 0.41 6.91
C ASP A 10 7.88 1.20 5.64
N VAL A 11 7.25 0.93 4.50
CA VAL A 11 7.47 1.69 3.25
C VAL A 11 6.96 3.14 3.39
N MET A 12 5.83 3.36 4.06
CA MET A 12 5.31 4.70 4.36
C MET A 12 6.28 5.47 5.27
N GLU A 13 6.81 4.84 6.31
CA GLU A 13 7.78 5.46 7.23
C GLU A 13 9.05 5.91 6.49
N GLN A 14 9.54 5.09 5.55
CA GLN A 14 10.69 5.41 4.70
C GLN A 14 10.38 6.59 3.76
N ALA A 15 9.22 6.56 3.09
CA ALA A 15 8.83 7.61 2.14
C ALA A 15 8.57 8.96 2.82
N LEU A 16 8.04 8.94 4.05
CA LEU A 16 7.78 10.15 4.85
C LEU A 16 8.98 10.59 5.69
N GLY A 17 10.02 9.77 5.80
CA GLY A 17 11.19 10.03 6.63
C GLY A 17 10.89 10.09 8.14
N ARG A 18 9.83 9.40 8.59
CA ARG A 18 9.38 9.44 9.99
C ARG A 18 8.81 8.10 10.41
N ALA A 19 9.29 7.58 11.54
CA ALA A 19 8.71 6.40 12.19
C ALA A 19 7.31 6.70 12.74
N ALA A 20 6.38 5.79 12.49
CA ALA A 20 5.04 5.81 13.03
C ALA A 20 5.05 5.35 14.49
N ILE A 21 4.18 5.95 15.29
CA ILE A 21 3.87 5.45 16.63
C ILE A 21 2.81 4.37 16.45
N LYS A 22 3.23 3.09 16.46
CA LYS A 22 2.38 1.93 16.20
C LYS A 22 1.65 1.54 17.49
N ASP A 23 0.31 1.63 17.47
CA ASP A 23 -0.56 1.10 18.53
C ASP A 23 -1.23 -0.19 18.02
N PHE A 24 -0.82 -1.33 18.57
CA PHE A 24 -1.26 -2.64 18.10
C PHE A 24 -2.58 -3.02 18.75
N GLN A 25 -3.63 -3.04 17.94
CA GLN A 25 -4.97 -3.42 18.35
C GLN A 25 -5.28 -4.87 17.94
N PRO A 26 -6.19 -5.55 18.66
CA PRO A 26 -6.68 -6.86 18.23
C PRO A 26 -7.40 -6.75 16.88
N MET A 27 -7.55 -7.90 16.20
CA MET A 27 -8.29 -8.00 14.94
C MET A 27 -9.72 -7.48 15.13
N GLN A 28 -10.15 -6.56 14.27
CA GLN A 28 -11.45 -5.93 14.38
C GLN A 28 -12.56 -6.86 13.83
N PRO A 29 -13.80 -6.74 14.34
CA PRO A 29 -14.93 -7.50 13.81
C PRO A 29 -15.22 -7.06 12.36
N GLY A 30 -14.68 -7.79 11.38
CA GLY A 30 -14.77 -7.47 9.96
C GLY A 30 -13.45 -7.63 9.21
N ASP A 31 -12.33 -7.69 9.92
CA ASP A 31 -11.03 -7.98 9.32
C ASP A 31 -10.96 -9.43 8.85
N VAL A 32 -10.25 -9.64 7.75
CA VAL A 32 -9.84 -10.96 7.26
C VAL A 32 -8.32 -11.03 7.26
N VAL A 33 -7.77 -12.22 7.51
CA VAL A 33 -6.31 -12.44 7.59
C VAL A 33 -5.59 -12.00 6.32
N ALA A 34 -6.18 -12.28 5.15
CA ALA A 34 -5.68 -11.84 3.86
C ALA A 34 -6.82 -11.78 2.85
N THR A 35 -6.78 -10.80 1.96
CA THR A 35 -7.68 -10.70 0.81
C THR A 35 -6.91 -10.21 -0.42
N ALA A 36 -7.27 -10.73 -1.58
CA ALA A 36 -6.70 -10.33 -2.86
C ALA A 36 -7.70 -10.60 -3.98
N ALA A 37 -7.69 -9.76 -5.01
CA ALA A 37 -8.47 -9.98 -6.22
C ALA A 37 -7.73 -10.94 -7.17
N ASP A 38 -8.48 -11.83 -7.82
CA ASP A 38 -8.01 -12.55 -9.00
C ASP A 38 -8.23 -11.67 -10.24
N THR A 39 -7.13 -11.28 -10.90
CA THR A 39 -7.13 -10.34 -12.03
C THR A 39 -7.01 -11.01 -13.39
N ARG A 40 -6.93 -12.35 -13.45
CA ARG A 40 -6.67 -13.09 -14.70
C ARG A 40 -7.64 -12.74 -15.83
N ALA A 41 -8.95 -12.70 -15.54
CA ALA A 41 -9.96 -12.38 -16.54
C ALA A 41 -9.82 -10.95 -17.12
N LEU A 42 -9.37 -10.00 -16.30
CA LEU A 42 -9.11 -8.64 -16.77
C LEU A 42 -7.82 -8.59 -17.59
N GLU A 43 -6.75 -9.26 -17.12
CA GLU A 43 -5.48 -9.36 -17.83
C GLU A 43 -5.68 -9.94 -19.24
N ASP A 44 -6.44 -11.03 -19.37
CA ASP A 44 -6.77 -11.66 -20.66
C ASP A 44 -7.60 -10.74 -21.58
N TRP A 45 -8.43 -9.87 -21.00
CA TRP A 45 -9.32 -8.99 -21.77
C TRP A 45 -8.61 -7.77 -22.35
N VAL A 46 -7.65 -7.19 -21.60
CA VAL A 46 -6.99 -5.92 -21.98
C VAL A 46 -5.49 -6.05 -22.26
N ASP A 47 -4.91 -7.24 -22.15
CA ASP A 47 -3.48 -7.51 -22.31
C ASP A 47 -2.59 -6.58 -21.45
N PHE A 48 -3.08 -6.27 -20.24
CA PHE A 48 -2.42 -5.36 -19.32
C PHE A 48 -2.46 -5.89 -17.89
N ARG A 49 -1.31 -5.84 -17.24
CA ARG A 49 -1.15 -6.17 -15.83
C ARG A 49 -0.40 -5.05 -15.10
N PRO A 50 -1.04 -4.36 -14.14
CA PRO A 50 -0.35 -3.39 -13.31
C PRO A 50 0.81 -4.06 -12.55
N SER A 51 1.99 -3.44 -12.61
CA SER A 51 3.21 -3.98 -11.99
C SER A 51 3.97 -2.93 -11.17
N THR A 52 3.32 -1.82 -10.80
CA THR A 52 3.93 -0.78 -9.98
C THR A 52 4.33 -1.35 -8.62
N PRO A 53 5.63 -1.30 -8.24
CA PRO A 53 6.06 -1.72 -6.91
C PRO A 53 5.43 -0.84 -5.83
N ILE A 54 5.16 -1.42 -4.66
CA ILE A 54 4.52 -0.68 -3.57
C ILE A 54 5.40 0.50 -3.11
N GLU A 55 6.72 0.30 -3.10
CA GLU A 55 7.72 1.31 -2.77
C GLU A 55 7.60 2.52 -3.69
N THR A 56 7.48 2.28 -5.00
CA THR A 56 7.34 3.34 -5.99
C THR A 56 5.99 4.06 -5.86
N GLY A 57 4.90 3.31 -5.65
CA GLY A 57 3.56 3.88 -5.48
C GLY A 57 3.46 4.78 -4.25
N VAL A 58 3.96 4.29 -3.11
CA VAL A 58 3.96 5.00 -1.83
C VAL A 58 4.87 6.24 -1.87
N GLU A 59 6.06 6.15 -2.47
CA GLU A 59 6.94 7.31 -2.61
C GLU A 59 6.27 8.43 -3.42
N ARG A 60 5.65 8.08 -4.56
CA ARG A 60 4.92 9.05 -5.39
C ARG A 60 3.76 9.68 -4.65
N PHE A 61 3.01 8.87 -3.88
CA PHE A 61 1.93 9.37 -3.04
C PHE A 61 2.44 10.34 -1.98
N ALA A 62 3.49 9.97 -1.24
CA ALA A 62 4.07 10.81 -0.19
C ALA A 62 4.55 12.16 -0.76
N ARG A 63 5.21 12.14 -1.93
CA ARG A 63 5.63 13.35 -2.64
C ARG A 63 4.45 14.24 -2.99
N TRP A 64 3.43 13.68 -3.65
CA TRP A 64 2.21 14.40 -3.99
C TRP A 64 1.54 15.01 -2.75
N TYR A 65 1.42 14.24 -1.67
CA TYR A 65 0.80 14.70 -0.42
C TYR A 65 1.54 15.92 0.14
N ARG A 66 2.86 15.85 0.20
CA ARG A 66 3.73 16.94 0.67
C ARG A 66 3.62 18.20 -0.18
N GLU A 67 3.64 18.04 -1.50
CA GLU A 67 3.46 19.15 -2.45
C GLU A 67 2.08 19.78 -2.31
N PHE A 68 1.03 18.97 -2.19
CA PHE A 68 -0.34 19.43 -2.07
C PHE A 68 -0.60 20.23 -0.78
N TYR A 69 -0.03 19.78 0.34
CA TYR A 69 -0.18 20.43 1.65
C TYR A 69 0.95 21.43 1.98
N ALA A 70 1.93 21.60 1.10
CA ALA A 70 3.10 22.46 1.28
C ALA A 70 3.91 22.16 2.57
N ILE A 71 4.27 20.89 2.79
CA ILE A 71 5.02 20.38 3.96
C ILE A 71 6.27 19.55 3.59
#